data_AF-A0A1A7R2X2-F1
#
_entry.id   AF-A0A1A7R2X2-F1
#
_cell.length_a   1.000
_cell.length_b   1.000
_cell.length_c   1.000
_cell.angle_alpha   90.00
_cell.angle_beta   90.00
_cell.angle_gamma   90.00
#
_symmetry.space_group_name_H-M   'P 1'
#
loop_
_entity.id
_entity.type
_entity.pdbx_description
1 polymer ?
#
loop_
_entity_poly.entity_id
_entity_poly.type
_entity_poly.pdbx_seq_one_letter_code
_entity_poly.pdbx_strand_id
1 'polypeptide(L)'
;MKSIIALLFLVFVTSCKQEKFKEISIKDDVSVLASDGFEGRETGTKGEQEAAAFISERFKALGLQSKGTDGFYQTFSFKPKKDPHGDVSYDTKTTDSTITGTNILGYIDNNAKNTIIIGAHYDHLGYGGEGSLYREKDKAIHNGADDNASGVAVLLNLVAKLRKTNTNNNYLFMAFSGEEMGLLGSNYFVKHPTFDIKTANYMINMDMVGRLKPDSTLAVYGTGTSPRFKQVLHAANKGFNLIEDESGVGPSDHTSFYLSDIPVLHFFTGQHEDYHKPSDDFDKLNYDGMELIADYIFDVITELDNSGKLAFRKTKDESREMARFKVGLGVVPDYLFDGRGMRIDGTREDTPASRAGLLKGDIVLKLGDSTITDIYGYMRALSVFEEGDETKVMFDRNGQQIVADLKF
;
A
#
# COMPACT_ATOMS: atom_id res chain seq x y z
N MET A 1 35.24 -29.24 -69.92
CA MET A 1 33.80 -28.91 -69.79
C MET A 1 33.45 -29.00 -68.31
N LYS A 2 33.85 -28.04 -67.45
CA LYS A 2 33.05 -26.87 -66.99
C LYS A 2 31.56 -27.20 -66.87
N SER A 3 31.10 -27.66 -65.71
CA SER A 3 30.58 -26.88 -64.55
C SER A 3 29.07 -26.64 -64.68
N ILE A 4 28.29 -27.12 -63.70
CA ILE A 4 27.17 -26.45 -63.01
C ILE A 4 26.64 -27.47 -61.98
N ILE A 5 27.06 -27.31 -60.72
CA ILE A 5 26.35 -27.84 -59.55
C ILE A 5 25.77 -26.59 -58.89
N ALA A 6 24.45 -26.42 -59.00
CA ALA A 6 23.73 -25.35 -58.35
C ALA A 6 23.60 -25.70 -56.85
N LEU A 7 24.40 -25.06 -56.02
CA LEU A 7 24.31 -25.14 -54.56
C LEU A 7 23.20 -24.19 -54.10
N LEU A 8 22.06 -24.74 -53.68
CA LEU A 8 21.02 -24.01 -52.97
C LEU A 8 21.57 -23.53 -51.61
N PHE A 9 21.88 -22.25 -51.50
CA PHE A 9 22.11 -21.58 -50.23
C PHE A 9 20.77 -21.07 -49.70
N LEU A 10 20.07 -21.91 -48.94
CA LEU A 10 18.86 -21.51 -48.22
C LEU A 10 19.29 -20.70 -46.98
N VAL A 11 19.37 -19.38 -47.13
CA VAL A 11 19.57 -18.46 -46.01
C VAL A 11 18.28 -18.46 -45.19
N PHE A 12 18.25 -19.24 -44.11
CA PHE A 12 17.26 -19.09 -43.05
C PHE A 12 17.55 -17.75 -42.34
N VAL A 13 16.90 -16.69 -42.82
CA VAL A 13 16.75 -15.46 -42.04
C VAL A 13 15.78 -15.81 -40.92
N THR A 14 16.31 -16.27 -39.79
CA THR A 14 15.54 -16.31 -38.55
C THR A 14 15.19 -14.87 -38.22
N SER A 15 14.01 -14.45 -38.65
CA SER A 15 13.37 -13.23 -38.17
C SER A 15 13.18 -13.41 -36.67
N CYS A 16 14.13 -12.96 -35.88
CA CYS A 16 13.92 -12.68 -34.47
C CYS A 16 12.77 -11.67 -34.40
N LYS A 17 11.54 -12.18 -34.26
CA LYS A 17 10.43 -11.39 -33.73
C LYS A 17 10.87 -11.08 -32.30
N GLN A 18 11.56 -9.97 -32.15
CA GLN A 18 11.77 -9.36 -30.86
C GLN A 18 10.35 -9.06 -30.38
N GLU A 19 9.82 -9.87 -29.46
CA GLU A 19 8.58 -9.54 -28.79
C GLU A 19 8.78 -8.12 -28.27
N LYS A 20 8.05 -7.16 -28.86
CA LYS A 20 7.99 -5.83 -28.32
C LYS A 20 7.33 -6.02 -26.97
N PHE A 21 8.13 -6.01 -25.91
CA PHE A 21 7.66 -5.92 -24.54
C PHE A 21 6.63 -4.78 -24.53
N LYS A 22 5.40 -5.09 -24.12
CA LYS A 22 4.38 -4.06 -23.92
C LYS A 22 4.98 -3.07 -22.95
N GLU A 23 5.12 -1.82 -23.39
CA GLU A 23 5.72 -0.75 -22.59
C GLU A 23 5.02 -0.69 -21.23
N ILE A 24 5.81 -0.60 -20.16
CA ILE A 24 5.26 -0.40 -18.81
C ILE A 24 4.85 1.05 -18.71
N SER A 25 3.59 1.26 -18.36
CA SER A 25 3.02 2.58 -18.13
C SER A 25 2.26 2.47 -16.84
N ILE A 26 2.67 3.25 -15.83
CA ILE A 26 1.98 3.29 -14.54
C ILE A 26 0.48 3.54 -14.76
N LYS A 27 0.16 4.48 -15.67
CA LYS A 27 -1.21 4.81 -16.04
C LYS A 27 -1.98 3.63 -16.64
N ASP A 28 -1.37 2.88 -17.55
CA ASP A 28 -2.03 1.73 -18.18
C ASP A 28 -2.28 0.61 -17.16
N ASP A 29 -1.33 0.38 -16.25
CA ASP A 29 -1.45 -0.66 -15.23
C ASP A 29 -2.52 -0.30 -14.19
N VAL A 30 -2.57 0.95 -13.72
CA VAL A 30 -3.68 1.44 -12.88
C VAL A 30 -5.01 1.30 -13.61
N SER A 31 -5.10 1.76 -14.86
CA SER A 31 -6.37 1.78 -15.61
C SER A 31 -6.94 0.38 -15.81
N VAL A 32 -6.09 -0.65 -15.92
CA VAL A 32 -6.54 -2.05 -16.00
C VAL A 32 -6.95 -2.56 -14.62
N LEU A 33 -6.09 -2.39 -13.62
CA LEU A 33 -6.34 -2.88 -12.27
C LEU A 33 -7.61 -2.27 -11.68
N ALA A 34 -7.78 -0.96 -11.81
CA ALA A 34 -8.93 -0.18 -11.34
C ALA A 34 -10.11 -0.16 -12.33
N SER A 35 -10.17 -1.10 -13.28
CA SER A 35 -11.34 -1.21 -14.15
C SER A 35 -12.47 -1.99 -13.49
N ASP A 36 -13.72 -1.63 -13.80
CA ASP A 36 -14.92 -2.37 -13.41
C ASP A 36 -14.86 -3.87 -13.77
N GLY A 37 -14.05 -4.24 -14.77
CA GLY A 37 -13.85 -5.62 -15.19
C GLY A 37 -13.28 -6.53 -14.09
N PHE A 38 -12.58 -5.96 -13.10
CA PHE A 38 -12.08 -6.70 -11.94
C PHE A 38 -12.96 -6.55 -10.70
N GLU A 39 -14.15 -5.97 -10.83
CA GLU A 39 -15.20 -5.96 -9.81
C GLU A 39 -14.72 -5.52 -8.41
N GLY A 40 -13.75 -4.60 -8.36
CA GLY A 40 -13.17 -4.08 -7.12
C GLY A 40 -12.25 -5.02 -6.34
N ARG A 41 -11.82 -6.14 -6.95
CA ARG A 41 -10.73 -7.00 -6.47
C ARG A 41 -10.88 -7.50 -5.02
N GLU A 42 -12.11 -7.76 -4.56
CA GLU A 42 -12.33 -8.33 -3.23
C GLU A 42 -11.68 -9.70 -3.09
N THR A 43 -11.00 -9.92 -1.97
CA THR A 43 -10.23 -11.14 -1.72
C THR A 43 -11.09 -12.41 -1.90
N GLY A 44 -10.59 -13.35 -2.70
CA GLY A 44 -11.24 -14.61 -3.04
C GLY A 44 -12.33 -14.54 -4.12
N THR A 45 -12.63 -13.35 -4.65
CA THR A 45 -13.58 -13.19 -5.77
C THR A 45 -12.95 -13.49 -7.13
N LYS A 46 -13.79 -13.60 -8.16
CA LYS A 46 -13.34 -13.72 -9.55
C LYS A 46 -12.52 -12.50 -9.98
N GLY A 47 -12.92 -11.31 -9.56
CA GLY A 47 -12.24 -10.05 -9.85
C GLY A 47 -10.79 -10.03 -9.34
N GLU A 48 -10.58 -10.48 -8.10
CA GLU A 48 -9.23 -10.64 -7.55
C GLU A 48 -8.41 -11.69 -8.34
N GLN A 49 -9.01 -12.83 -8.70
CA GLN A 49 -8.31 -13.87 -9.47
C GLN A 49 -7.87 -13.38 -10.85
N GLU A 50 -8.69 -12.57 -11.53
CA GLU A 50 -8.35 -11.95 -12.80
C GLU A 50 -7.25 -10.89 -12.65
N ALA A 51 -7.29 -10.08 -11.59
CA ALA A 51 -6.22 -9.16 -11.26
C ALA A 51 -4.89 -9.88 -10.95
N ALA A 52 -4.93 -10.98 -10.19
CA ALA A 52 -3.79 -11.85 -9.92
C ALA A 52 -3.18 -12.42 -11.21
N ALA A 53 -4.02 -12.86 -12.16
CA ALA A 53 -3.57 -13.33 -13.47
C ALA A 53 -2.91 -12.21 -14.29
N PHE A 54 -3.47 -11.01 -14.27
CA PHE A 54 -2.88 -9.84 -14.92
C PHE A 54 -1.49 -9.52 -14.35
N ILE A 55 -1.34 -9.46 -13.02
CA ILE A 55 -0.05 -9.17 -12.38
C ILE A 55 0.99 -10.26 -12.68
N SER A 56 0.59 -11.54 -12.64
CA SER A 56 1.45 -12.67 -13.00
C SER A 56 1.96 -12.58 -14.45
N GLU A 57 1.09 -12.25 -15.41
CA GLU A 57 1.51 -12.06 -16.80
C GLU A 57 2.39 -10.81 -16.97
N ARG A 58 2.16 -9.74 -16.19
CA ARG A 58 3.08 -8.59 -16.14
C ARG A 58 4.46 -8.99 -15.61
N PHE A 59 4.54 -9.75 -14.51
CA PHE A 59 5.81 -10.26 -13.97
C PHE A 59 6.56 -11.13 -14.98
N LYS A 60 5.85 -12.03 -15.66
CA LYS A 60 6.41 -12.88 -16.71
C LYS A 60 6.90 -12.06 -17.91
N ALA A 61 6.10 -11.08 -18.37
CA ALA A 61 6.51 -10.17 -19.43
C ALA A 61 7.72 -9.33 -19.03
N LEU A 62 7.89 -9.01 -17.75
CA LEU A 62 9.07 -8.31 -17.24
C LEU A 62 10.30 -9.22 -17.11
N GLY A 63 10.15 -10.53 -17.28
CA GLY A 63 11.21 -11.53 -17.19
C GLY A 63 11.55 -11.92 -15.76
N LEU A 64 10.63 -11.71 -14.81
CA LEU A 64 10.81 -12.17 -13.44
C LEU A 64 10.76 -13.70 -13.36
N GLN A 65 11.54 -14.26 -12.44
CA GLN A 65 11.40 -15.65 -12.04
C GLN A 65 10.24 -15.78 -11.08
N SER A 66 9.52 -16.90 -11.14
CA SER A 66 8.40 -17.13 -10.25
C SER A 66 8.87 -17.66 -8.88
N LYS A 67 8.35 -17.10 -7.78
CA LYS A 67 8.74 -17.49 -6.41
C LYS A 67 7.54 -17.81 -5.51
N GLY A 68 6.39 -18.09 -6.10
CA GLY A 68 5.22 -18.61 -5.40
C GLY A 68 5.40 -20.09 -5.02
N THR A 69 4.40 -20.64 -4.32
CA THR A 69 4.31 -22.10 -4.09
C THR A 69 3.86 -22.86 -5.34
N ASP A 70 3.15 -22.18 -6.25
CA ASP A 70 2.80 -22.67 -7.58
C ASP A 70 3.03 -21.56 -8.62
N GLY A 71 4.12 -21.65 -9.38
CA GLY A 71 4.53 -20.58 -10.28
C GLY A 71 4.69 -19.25 -9.52
N PHE A 72 4.01 -18.19 -9.98
CA PHE A 72 4.03 -16.88 -9.32
C PHE A 72 3.09 -16.82 -8.11
N TYR A 73 2.20 -17.81 -7.93
CA TYR A 73 1.12 -17.75 -6.97
C TYR A 73 1.51 -18.39 -5.64
N GLN A 74 1.16 -17.72 -4.54
CA GLN A 74 1.12 -18.28 -3.21
C GLN A 74 -0.30 -18.14 -2.65
N THR A 75 -1.07 -19.22 -2.75
CA THR A 75 -2.46 -19.28 -2.26
C THR A 75 -2.50 -19.62 -0.78
N PHE A 76 -3.43 -19.00 -0.06
CA PHE A 76 -3.73 -19.33 1.34
C PHE A 76 -5.23 -19.27 1.55
N SER A 77 -5.76 -20.12 2.44
CA SER A 77 -7.17 -20.10 2.80
C SER A 77 -7.36 -19.74 4.26
N PHE A 78 -8.39 -18.95 4.54
CA PHE A 78 -8.73 -18.53 5.89
C PHE A 78 -10.24 -18.57 6.08
N LYS A 79 -10.68 -18.65 7.34
CA LYS A 79 -12.08 -18.47 7.70
C LYS A 79 -12.28 -17.02 8.12
N PRO A 80 -13.22 -16.27 7.53
CA PRO A 80 -13.51 -14.91 7.99
C PRO A 80 -13.87 -14.95 9.48
N LYS A 81 -13.30 -14.01 10.24
CA LYS A 81 -13.48 -13.98 11.70
C LYS A 81 -14.96 -13.74 12.02
N LYS A 82 -15.53 -14.53 12.94
CA LYS A 82 -16.81 -14.22 13.59
C LYS A 82 -16.64 -13.30 14.81
N ASP A 83 -15.42 -13.19 15.33
CA ASP A 83 -15.03 -12.42 16.51
C ASP A 83 -13.83 -11.52 16.17
N PRO A 84 -13.92 -10.18 16.34
CA PRO A 84 -12.83 -9.24 16.12
C PRO A 84 -11.54 -9.54 16.92
N HIS A 85 -11.61 -10.37 17.97
CA HIS A 85 -10.49 -10.71 18.85
C HIS A 85 -9.85 -12.09 18.61
N GLY A 86 -10.42 -12.93 17.75
CA GLY A 86 -9.89 -14.27 17.51
C GLY A 86 -8.61 -14.24 16.66
N ASP A 87 -7.69 -15.18 16.89
CA ASP A 87 -6.59 -15.43 15.96
C ASP A 87 -7.13 -15.95 14.62
N VAL A 88 -6.56 -15.49 13.50
CA VAL A 88 -6.90 -16.04 12.17
C VAL A 88 -6.34 -17.45 12.06
N SER A 89 -7.21 -18.45 11.85
CA SER A 89 -6.76 -19.80 11.49
C SER A 89 -6.64 -19.91 9.98
N TYR A 90 -5.42 -20.11 9.49
CA TYR A 90 -5.21 -20.52 8.10
C TYR A 90 -5.54 -22.01 7.96
N ASP A 91 -6.39 -22.35 7.00
CA ASP A 91 -6.74 -23.74 6.69
C ASP A 91 -5.97 -24.21 5.46
N THR A 92 -5.47 -25.44 5.51
CA THR A 92 -4.78 -26.07 4.38
C THR A 92 -5.76 -26.80 3.46
N LYS A 93 -7.03 -26.90 3.85
CA LYS A 93 -8.10 -27.48 3.03
C LYS A 93 -9.21 -26.46 2.83
N THR A 94 -9.52 -26.20 1.57
CA THR A 94 -10.69 -25.41 1.18
C THR A 94 -11.94 -26.16 1.64
N THR A 95 -12.78 -25.49 2.43
CA THR A 95 -14.12 -25.96 2.81
C THR A 95 -15.14 -24.94 2.34
N ASP A 96 -16.43 -25.26 2.32
CA ASP A 96 -17.51 -24.33 1.91
C ASP A 96 -17.57 -23.00 2.71
N SER A 97 -16.76 -22.87 3.77
CA SER A 97 -16.71 -21.70 4.66
C SER A 97 -15.42 -20.90 4.62
N THR A 98 -14.46 -21.26 3.76
CA THR A 98 -13.15 -20.58 3.66
C THR A 98 -13.09 -19.65 2.45
N ILE A 99 -12.45 -18.48 2.63
CA ILE A 99 -12.05 -17.58 1.56
C ILE A 99 -10.59 -17.91 1.20
N THR A 100 -10.24 -17.86 -0.08
CA THR A 100 -8.88 -18.13 -0.57
C THR A 100 -8.29 -16.85 -1.14
N GLY A 101 -7.23 -16.33 -0.51
CA GLY A 101 -6.42 -15.23 -1.04
C GLY A 101 -5.19 -15.76 -1.80
N THR A 102 -4.61 -14.92 -2.65
CA THR A 102 -3.47 -15.30 -3.52
C THR A 102 -2.41 -14.21 -3.60
N ASN A 103 -1.28 -14.38 -2.90
CA ASN A 103 -0.14 -13.50 -3.12
C ASN A 103 0.53 -13.79 -4.48
N ILE A 104 1.05 -12.76 -5.15
CA ILE A 104 1.81 -12.88 -6.41
C ILE A 104 3.27 -12.51 -6.19
N LEU A 105 4.20 -13.43 -6.46
CA LEU A 105 5.60 -13.35 -6.09
C LEU A 105 6.53 -13.47 -7.30
N GLY A 106 7.14 -12.36 -7.70
CA GLY A 106 8.13 -12.29 -8.77
C GLY A 106 9.54 -12.01 -8.24
N TYR A 107 10.56 -12.60 -8.86
CA TYR A 107 11.92 -12.59 -8.33
C TYR A 107 12.98 -12.23 -9.36
N ILE A 108 13.94 -11.42 -8.94
CA ILE A 108 15.18 -11.14 -9.65
C ILE A 108 16.33 -11.77 -8.86
N ASP A 109 16.97 -12.77 -9.46
CA ASP A 109 18.17 -13.41 -8.93
C ASP A 109 19.42 -12.74 -9.52
N ASN A 110 20.09 -11.94 -8.69
CA ASN A 110 21.37 -11.32 -9.03
C ASN A 110 22.56 -12.14 -8.48
N ASN A 111 22.31 -13.35 -7.98
CA ASN A 111 23.27 -14.18 -7.25
C ASN A 111 23.85 -13.44 -6.03
N ALA A 112 23.05 -12.58 -5.41
CA ALA A 112 23.42 -11.82 -4.21
C ALA A 112 23.11 -12.61 -2.94
N LYS A 113 23.73 -12.20 -1.82
CA LYS A 113 23.52 -12.84 -0.51
C LYS A 113 22.16 -12.47 0.12
N ASN A 114 21.71 -11.24 -0.07
CA ASN A 114 20.51 -10.71 0.58
C ASN A 114 19.42 -10.39 -0.45
N THR A 115 18.18 -10.39 0.00
CA THR A 115 17.00 -10.09 -0.82
C THR A 115 16.28 -8.86 -0.27
N ILE A 116 16.01 -7.88 -1.13
CA ILE A 116 15.11 -6.76 -0.83
C ILE A 116 13.70 -7.17 -1.22
N ILE A 117 12.72 -6.88 -0.36
CA ILE A 117 11.30 -7.15 -0.62
C ILE A 117 10.63 -5.84 -1.01
N ILE A 118 9.89 -5.81 -2.12
CA ILE A 118 9.14 -4.65 -2.59
C ILE A 118 7.68 -5.08 -2.74
N GLY A 119 6.79 -4.42 -2.02
CA GLY A 119 5.41 -4.87 -1.85
C GLY A 119 4.36 -3.80 -2.02
N ALA A 120 3.18 -4.22 -2.48
CA ALA A 120 1.92 -3.46 -2.47
C ALA A 120 0.77 -4.47 -2.44
N HIS A 121 -0.34 -4.20 -1.75
CA HIS A 121 -1.52 -5.06 -1.90
C HIS A 121 -2.24 -4.75 -3.20
N TYR A 122 -2.98 -5.74 -3.72
CA TYR A 122 -3.75 -5.59 -4.96
C TYR A 122 -5.24 -5.88 -4.77
N ASP A 123 -5.64 -6.46 -3.64
CA ASP A 123 -7.04 -6.57 -3.27
C ASP A 123 -7.63 -5.21 -2.92
N HIS A 124 -8.95 -5.09 -3.03
CA HIS A 124 -9.71 -3.95 -2.55
C HIS A 124 -11.13 -4.39 -2.12
N LEU A 125 -12.07 -3.45 -1.95
CA LEU A 125 -13.35 -3.70 -1.28
C LEU A 125 -14.47 -4.27 -2.16
N GLY A 126 -14.20 -4.65 -3.41
CA GLY A 126 -15.21 -5.25 -4.28
C GLY A 126 -16.39 -4.33 -4.55
N TYR A 127 -17.58 -4.72 -4.08
CA TYR A 127 -18.79 -3.90 -4.15
C TYR A 127 -19.09 -3.14 -2.84
N GLY A 128 -18.08 -2.99 -1.98
CA GLY A 128 -18.17 -2.42 -0.63
C GLY A 128 -18.42 -3.48 0.44
N GLY A 129 -18.83 -3.04 1.63
CA GLY A 129 -19.03 -3.92 2.79
C GLY A 129 -18.38 -3.37 4.05
N GLU A 130 -17.79 -4.25 4.85
CA GLU A 130 -16.92 -3.84 5.96
C GLU A 130 -15.73 -3.04 5.39
N GLY A 131 -15.36 -1.93 6.04
CA GLY A 131 -14.34 -1.01 5.53
C GLY A 131 -14.88 0.08 4.57
N SER A 132 -15.95 -0.17 3.81
CA SER A 132 -16.48 0.83 2.86
C SER A 132 -16.97 2.10 3.56
N LEU A 133 -16.66 3.25 2.96
CA LEU A 133 -17.11 4.58 3.38
C LEU A 133 -18.23 5.13 2.49
N TYR A 134 -18.70 4.35 1.53
CA TYR A 134 -19.88 4.64 0.71
C TYR A 134 -21.16 4.26 1.48
N ARG A 135 -22.16 5.16 1.45
CA ARG A 135 -23.39 5.04 2.27
C ARG A 135 -24.67 5.19 1.44
N GLU A 136 -24.54 5.28 0.13
CA GLU A 136 -25.69 5.32 -0.76
C GLU A 136 -26.32 3.92 -0.88
N LYS A 137 -27.55 3.88 -1.39
CA LYS A 137 -28.35 2.64 -1.41
C LYS A 137 -27.98 1.71 -2.57
N ASP A 138 -27.32 2.23 -3.58
CA ASP A 138 -27.00 1.47 -4.79
C ASP A 138 -25.70 0.70 -4.61
N LYS A 139 -25.67 -0.53 -5.13
CA LYS A 139 -24.46 -1.35 -5.16
C LYS A 139 -23.49 -0.73 -6.17
N ALA A 140 -22.28 -0.39 -5.73
CA ALA A 140 -21.27 0.26 -6.57
C ALA A 140 -19.89 -0.39 -6.39
N ILE A 141 -19.14 -0.48 -7.48
CA ILE A 141 -17.81 -1.09 -7.50
C ILE A 141 -16.83 -0.11 -6.86
N HIS A 142 -16.01 -0.60 -5.93
CA HIS A 142 -14.88 0.11 -5.37
C HIS A 142 -13.66 -0.23 -6.21
N ASN A 143 -13.33 0.63 -7.17
CA ASN A 143 -12.25 0.35 -8.12
C ASN A 143 -10.86 0.46 -7.48
N GLY A 144 -10.69 1.22 -6.40
CA GLY A 144 -9.44 1.23 -5.63
C GLY A 144 -8.25 1.65 -6.49
N ALA A 145 -8.38 2.78 -7.20
CA ALA A 145 -7.33 3.26 -8.07
C ALA A 145 -6.11 3.74 -7.28
N ASP A 146 -6.32 4.56 -6.25
CA ASP A 146 -5.23 4.88 -5.33
C ASP A 146 -4.98 3.72 -4.38
N ASP A 147 -6.05 3.06 -3.92
CA ASP A 147 -6.03 2.00 -2.91
C ASP A 147 -6.39 0.61 -3.48
N ASN A 148 -5.44 -0.19 -3.95
CA ASN A 148 -4.01 0.10 -4.08
C ASN A 148 -3.46 -0.29 -5.46
N ALA A 149 -4.24 -0.03 -6.52
CA ALA A 149 -3.73 -0.17 -7.89
C ALA A 149 -2.51 0.74 -8.14
N SER A 150 -2.44 1.90 -7.46
CA SER A 150 -1.32 2.83 -7.52
C SER A 150 0.00 2.20 -7.06
N GLY A 151 0.02 1.51 -5.91
CA GLY A 151 1.19 0.84 -5.36
C GLY A 151 1.67 -0.31 -6.25
N VAL A 152 0.74 -1.10 -6.79
CA VAL A 152 1.06 -2.18 -7.73
C VAL A 152 1.68 -1.64 -9.03
N ALA A 153 1.17 -0.53 -9.55
CA ALA A 153 1.71 0.09 -10.75
C ALA A 153 3.13 0.64 -10.53
N VAL A 154 3.39 1.29 -9.38
CA VAL A 154 4.75 1.71 -8.99
C VAL A 154 5.68 0.52 -8.80
N LEU A 155 5.19 -0.58 -8.21
CA LEU A 155 5.94 -1.83 -8.08
C LEU A 155 6.39 -2.37 -9.45
N LEU A 156 5.49 -2.41 -10.44
CA LEU A 156 5.81 -2.85 -11.81
C LEU A 156 6.82 -1.92 -12.50
N ASN A 157 6.73 -0.61 -12.28
CA ASN A 157 7.72 0.37 -12.75
C ASN A 157 9.11 0.11 -12.13
N LEU A 158 9.18 -0.16 -10.82
CA LEU A 158 10.43 -0.49 -10.12
C LEU A 158 11.08 -1.77 -10.63
N VAL A 159 10.29 -2.81 -10.98
CA VAL A 159 10.82 -4.02 -11.61
C VAL A 159 11.63 -3.67 -12.87
N ALA A 160 11.08 -2.81 -13.73
CA ALA A 160 11.73 -2.42 -14.97
C ALA A 160 13.07 -1.68 -14.74
N LYS A 161 13.11 -0.82 -13.71
CA LYS A 161 14.31 -0.06 -13.31
C LYS A 161 15.40 -0.95 -12.70
N LEU A 162 15.03 -1.89 -11.82
CA LEU A 162 15.95 -2.72 -11.03
C LEU A 162 16.51 -3.95 -11.78
N ARG A 163 15.89 -4.39 -12.87
CA ARG A 163 16.29 -5.63 -13.57
C ARG A 163 17.74 -5.69 -14.05
N LYS A 164 18.40 -4.55 -14.25
CA LYS A 164 19.79 -4.47 -14.73
C LYS A 164 20.65 -3.49 -13.93
N THR A 165 20.17 -3.05 -12.78
CA THR A 165 20.83 -2.08 -11.92
C THR A 165 20.72 -2.55 -10.47
N ASN A 166 21.44 -1.91 -9.56
CA ASN A 166 21.41 -2.22 -8.12
C ASN A 166 21.55 -3.74 -7.84
N THR A 167 22.56 -4.37 -8.44
CA THR A 167 22.66 -5.84 -8.49
C THR A 167 23.32 -6.46 -7.26
N ASN A 168 23.64 -5.69 -6.22
CA ASN A 168 24.25 -6.23 -5.00
C ASN A 168 23.22 -6.91 -4.07
N ASN A 169 21.93 -6.86 -4.44
CA ASN A 169 20.83 -7.52 -3.77
C ASN A 169 19.99 -8.30 -4.80
N ASN A 170 19.33 -9.36 -4.34
CA ASN A 170 18.21 -9.96 -5.07
C ASN A 170 16.94 -9.16 -4.76
N TYR A 171 15.90 -9.32 -5.58
CA TYR A 171 14.63 -8.61 -5.37
C TYR A 171 13.46 -9.57 -5.40
N LEU A 172 12.62 -9.52 -4.36
CA LEU A 172 11.33 -10.19 -4.32
C LEU A 172 10.23 -9.12 -4.41
N PHE A 173 9.48 -9.15 -5.50
CA PHE A 173 8.32 -8.30 -5.73
C PHE A 173 7.06 -9.05 -5.32
N MET A 174 6.22 -8.39 -4.52
CA MET A 174 5.04 -9.01 -3.93
C MET A 174 3.79 -8.16 -4.16
N ALA A 175 2.79 -8.74 -4.80
CA ALA A 175 1.42 -8.23 -4.75
C ALA A 175 0.65 -9.02 -3.69
N PHE A 176 0.23 -8.36 -2.59
CA PHE A 176 -0.45 -9.01 -1.47
C PHE A 176 -1.96 -9.08 -1.67
N SER A 177 -2.55 -10.17 -1.19
CA SER A 177 -4.01 -10.37 -1.12
C SER A 177 -4.47 -10.34 0.34
N GLY A 178 -5.71 -9.93 0.60
CA GLY A 178 -6.31 -9.89 1.93
C GLY A 178 -5.73 -8.82 2.86
N GLU A 179 -5.18 -7.74 2.33
CA GLU A 179 -4.74 -6.58 3.13
C GLU A 179 -5.95 -5.96 3.84
N GLU A 180 -7.01 -5.70 3.08
CA GLU A 180 -8.25 -5.06 3.51
C GLU A 180 -9.01 -5.86 4.58
N MET A 181 -8.68 -7.15 4.67
CA MET A 181 -9.22 -8.11 5.64
C MET A 181 -8.31 -8.29 6.86
N GLY A 182 -7.28 -7.47 7.00
CA GLY A 182 -6.36 -7.44 8.14
C GLY A 182 -4.98 -8.05 7.84
N LEU A 183 -4.33 -7.60 6.76
CA LEU A 183 -2.93 -7.94 6.40
C LEU A 183 -2.69 -9.45 6.20
N LEU A 184 -3.69 -10.18 5.71
CA LEU A 184 -3.66 -11.64 5.70
C LEU A 184 -2.57 -12.21 4.80
N GLY A 185 -2.38 -11.63 3.60
CA GLY A 185 -1.38 -12.07 2.64
C GLY A 185 0.05 -11.86 3.12
N SER A 186 0.39 -10.66 3.58
CA SER A 186 1.72 -10.38 4.12
C SER A 186 2.00 -11.19 5.39
N ASN A 187 1.01 -11.35 6.27
CA ASN A 187 1.14 -12.16 7.47
C ASN A 187 1.37 -13.65 7.15
N TYR A 188 0.63 -14.17 6.17
CA TYR A 188 0.80 -15.55 5.71
C TYR A 188 2.19 -15.77 5.13
N PHE A 189 2.66 -14.86 4.26
CA PHE A 189 3.97 -14.98 3.63
C PHE A 189 5.11 -15.05 4.64
N VAL A 190 5.11 -14.14 5.63
CA VAL A 190 6.18 -14.08 6.62
C VAL A 190 6.24 -15.36 7.48
N LYS A 191 5.09 -16.01 7.72
CA LYS A 191 4.99 -17.31 8.39
C LYS A 191 5.35 -18.50 7.49
N HIS A 192 5.14 -18.38 6.18
CA HIS A 192 5.38 -19.42 5.19
C HIS A 192 6.20 -18.89 4.01
N PRO A 193 7.43 -18.43 4.24
CA PRO A 193 8.21 -17.77 3.21
C PRO A 193 8.66 -18.79 2.16
N THR A 194 8.67 -18.38 0.90
CA THR A 194 9.13 -19.21 -0.23
C THR A 194 10.64 -19.11 -0.49
N PHE A 195 11.36 -18.44 0.42
CA PHE A 195 12.81 -18.37 0.48
C PHE A 195 13.28 -18.30 1.94
N ASP A 196 14.58 -18.40 2.20
CA ASP A 196 15.10 -18.20 3.56
C ASP A 196 14.92 -16.74 3.99
N ILE A 197 13.88 -16.48 4.78
CA ILE A 197 13.52 -15.15 5.27
C ILE A 197 14.66 -14.48 6.06
N LYS A 198 15.61 -15.25 6.60
CA LYS A 198 16.80 -14.68 7.26
C LYS A 198 17.73 -13.95 6.29
N THR A 199 17.60 -14.18 4.99
CA THR A 199 18.33 -13.45 3.94
C THR A 199 17.61 -12.17 3.50
N ALA A 200 16.38 -11.91 3.99
CA ALA A 200 15.71 -10.63 3.77
C ALA A 200 16.56 -9.49 4.36
N ASN A 201 16.78 -8.46 3.55
CA ASN A 201 17.56 -7.29 3.91
C ASN A 201 16.67 -6.23 4.57
N TYR A 202 15.69 -5.77 3.81
CA TYR A 202 14.65 -4.83 4.22
C TYR A 202 13.46 -4.97 3.27
N MET A 203 12.33 -4.41 3.69
CA MET A 203 11.09 -4.40 2.91
C MET A 203 10.65 -2.95 2.65
N ILE A 204 10.27 -2.67 1.41
CA ILE A 204 9.65 -1.41 0.99
C ILE A 204 8.20 -1.73 0.63
N ASN A 205 7.26 -1.00 1.23
CA ASN A 205 5.85 -1.08 0.92
C ASN A 205 5.37 0.20 0.25
N MET A 206 4.49 0.06 -0.73
CA MET A 206 3.72 1.17 -1.29
C MET A 206 2.23 0.94 -1.07
N ASP A 207 1.57 1.98 -0.60
CA ASP A 207 0.15 2.01 -0.36
C ASP A 207 -0.36 3.41 -0.64
N MET A 208 -1.40 3.55 -1.47
CA MET A 208 -1.96 4.85 -1.86
C MET A 208 -0.87 5.88 -2.21
N VAL A 209 -0.15 5.61 -3.29
CA VAL A 209 0.96 6.45 -3.80
C VAL A 209 0.59 7.27 -5.04
N GLY A 210 -0.70 7.36 -5.35
CA GLY A 210 -1.27 8.00 -6.53
C GLY A 210 -1.82 9.41 -6.30
N ARG A 211 -1.95 9.89 -5.06
CA ARG A 211 -2.57 11.20 -4.75
C ARG A 211 -1.57 12.23 -4.19
N LEU A 212 -0.33 12.20 -4.68
CA LEU A 212 0.70 13.18 -4.31
C LEU A 212 0.18 14.62 -4.49
N LYS A 213 0.15 15.36 -3.37
CA LYS A 213 -0.35 16.74 -3.29
C LYS A 213 0.64 17.74 -3.92
N PRO A 214 0.19 18.94 -4.36
CA PRO A 214 1.06 19.93 -5.00
C PRO A 214 2.22 20.47 -4.15
N ASP A 215 2.15 20.29 -2.83
CA ASP A 215 3.23 20.63 -1.89
C ASP A 215 4.30 19.52 -1.79
N SER A 216 4.16 18.45 -2.58
CA SER A 216 5.06 17.29 -2.62
C SER A 216 5.20 16.58 -1.27
N THR A 217 4.15 16.62 -0.44
CA THR A 217 4.17 15.93 0.86
C THR A 217 4.06 14.41 0.66
N LEU A 218 5.00 13.67 1.26
CA LEU A 218 5.08 12.21 1.19
C LEU A 218 5.37 11.65 2.59
N ALA A 219 4.50 10.78 3.10
CA ALA A 219 4.78 10.09 4.35
C ALA A 219 5.68 8.88 4.12
N VAL A 220 6.61 8.70 5.06
CA VAL A 220 7.50 7.54 5.13
C VAL A 220 7.47 6.98 6.54
N TYR A 221 6.87 5.81 6.70
CA TYR A 221 6.81 5.07 7.96
C TYR A 221 8.01 4.11 8.08
N GLY A 222 8.30 3.64 9.28
CA GLY A 222 9.37 2.67 9.52
C GLY A 222 10.78 3.24 9.49
N THR A 223 10.93 4.57 9.43
CA THR A 223 12.26 5.24 9.36
C THR A 223 13.16 4.91 10.54
N GLY A 224 12.56 4.50 11.67
CA GLY A 224 13.25 4.10 12.88
C GLY A 224 13.69 2.64 12.91
N THR A 225 13.32 1.81 11.93
CA THR A 225 13.56 0.36 11.95
C THR A 225 14.97 -0.04 11.48
N SER A 226 15.74 0.93 10.96
CA SER A 226 17.17 0.79 10.72
C SER A 226 17.90 2.10 11.00
N PRO A 227 19.12 2.09 11.60
CA PRO A 227 19.89 3.31 11.81
C PRO A 227 20.33 4.01 10.51
N ARG A 228 20.21 3.35 9.35
CA ARG A 228 20.60 3.90 8.04
C ARG A 228 19.49 4.71 7.36
N PHE A 229 18.21 4.44 7.64
CA PHE A 229 17.11 4.90 6.80
C PHE A 229 16.96 6.41 6.75
N LYS A 230 16.96 7.10 7.89
CA LYS A 230 16.84 8.58 7.91
C LYS A 230 17.92 9.26 7.05
N GLN A 231 19.17 8.82 7.19
CA GLN A 231 20.27 9.37 6.39
C GLN A 231 20.07 9.13 4.89
N VAL A 232 19.64 7.92 4.51
CA VAL A 232 19.42 7.55 3.11
C VAL A 232 18.24 8.30 2.51
N LEU A 233 17.12 8.40 3.23
CA LEU A 233 15.94 9.14 2.79
C LEU A 233 16.31 10.61 2.50
N HIS A 234 17.02 11.27 3.43
CA HIS A 234 17.50 12.63 3.20
C HIS A 234 18.49 12.75 2.03
N ALA A 235 19.38 11.77 1.84
CA ALA A 235 20.37 11.79 0.75
C ALA A 235 19.72 11.62 -0.64
N ALA A 236 18.73 10.74 -0.74
CA ALA A 236 18.00 10.47 -1.97
C ALA A 236 16.92 11.53 -2.28
N ASN A 237 16.49 12.32 -1.29
CA ASN A 237 15.38 13.25 -1.45
C ASN A 237 15.75 14.46 -2.32
N LYS A 238 15.07 14.58 -3.47
CA LYS A 238 15.27 15.65 -4.46
C LYS A 238 14.19 16.74 -4.44
N GLY A 239 13.24 16.70 -3.50
CA GLY A 239 12.21 17.74 -3.41
C GLY A 239 10.91 17.38 -2.71
N PHE A 240 10.80 16.21 -2.06
CA PHE A 240 9.65 15.86 -1.25
C PHE A 240 9.68 16.55 0.11
N ASN A 241 8.51 16.96 0.58
CA ASN A 241 8.28 17.31 1.98
C ASN A 241 7.99 16.02 2.75
N LEU A 242 9.02 15.41 3.37
CA LEU A 242 8.89 14.12 4.02
C LEU A 242 8.24 14.23 5.39
N ILE A 243 7.17 13.46 5.61
CA ILE A 243 6.58 13.25 6.94
C ILE A 243 7.03 11.88 7.44
N GLU A 244 8.00 11.87 8.36
CA GLU A 244 8.64 10.64 8.82
C GLU A 244 8.00 10.11 10.11
N ASP A 245 7.55 8.85 10.11
CA ASP A 245 7.21 8.10 11.32
C ASP A 245 8.32 7.07 11.61
N GLU A 246 8.79 7.02 12.86
CA GLU A 246 9.82 6.06 13.26
C GLU A 246 9.26 4.64 13.40
N SER A 247 7.99 4.50 13.74
CA SER A 247 7.32 3.22 14.04
C SER A 247 7.40 2.26 12.86
N GLY A 248 7.81 1.02 13.13
CA GLY A 248 7.68 -0.08 12.17
C GLY A 248 6.28 -0.69 12.09
N VAL A 249 5.38 -0.31 13.01
CA VAL A 249 3.96 -0.65 12.96
C VAL A 249 3.18 0.49 12.33
N GLY A 250 2.40 0.15 11.30
CA GLY A 250 1.52 1.07 10.59
C GLY A 250 0.32 0.35 9.97
N PRO A 251 -0.54 1.08 9.25
CA PRO A 251 -1.83 0.58 8.78
C PRO A 251 -1.72 -0.22 7.46
N SER A 252 -0.62 -0.95 7.23
CA SER A 252 -0.39 -1.64 5.95
C SER A 252 0.60 -2.81 6.09
N ASP A 253 0.83 -3.55 5.02
CA ASP A 253 1.52 -4.85 4.97
C ASP A 253 2.95 -4.88 5.54
N HIS A 254 3.65 -3.74 5.53
CA HIS A 254 4.98 -3.62 6.14
C HIS A 254 5.01 -4.07 7.60
N THR A 255 3.91 -3.89 8.34
CA THR A 255 3.80 -4.32 9.74
C THR A 255 4.11 -5.81 9.91
N SER A 256 3.66 -6.67 8.99
CA SER A 256 3.93 -8.12 9.04
C SER A 256 5.43 -8.44 9.00
N PHE A 257 6.20 -7.67 8.23
CA PHE A 257 7.66 -7.82 8.10
C PHE A 257 8.40 -7.24 9.30
N TYR A 258 7.99 -6.07 9.79
CA TYR A 258 8.55 -5.46 10.99
C TYR A 258 8.43 -6.39 12.21
N LEU A 259 7.26 -7.03 12.38
CA LEU A 259 7.02 -7.98 13.47
C LEU A 259 7.88 -9.25 13.37
N SER A 260 8.58 -9.46 12.25
CA SER A 260 9.55 -10.53 12.06
C SER A 260 11.00 -10.03 11.97
N ASP A 261 11.28 -8.90 12.61
CA ASP A 261 12.60 -8.29 12.76
C ASP A 261 13.27 -7.92 11.42
N ILE A 262 12.46 -7.55 10.42
CA ILE A 262 12.93 -7.03 9.12
C ILE A 262 12.76 -5.50 9.13
N PRO A 263 13.80 -4.73 8.77
CA PRO A 263 13.65 -3.29 8.58
C PRO A 263 12.64 -2.97 7.48
N VAL A 264 11.79 -1.97 7.71
CA VAL A 264 10.71 -1.61 6.79
C VAL A 264 10.71 -0.12 6.48
N LEU A 265 10.31 0.20 5.26
CA LEU A 265 9.86 1.53 4.87
C LEU A 265 8.50 1.41 4.20
N HIS A 266 7.59 2.31 4.51
CA HIS A 266 6.27 2.35 3.88
C HIS A 266 5.99 3.76 3.37
N PHE A 267 5.71 3.86 2.08
CA PHE A 267 5.48 5.11 1.37
C PHE A 267 3.98 5.30 1.14
N PHE A 268 3.47 6.47 1.52
CA PHE A 268 2.04 6.78 1.55
C PHE A 268 1.78 8.26 1.23
N THR A 269 0.80 8.55 0.37
CA THR A 269 0.43 9.94 0.01
C THR A 269 -0.73 10.51 0.81
N GLY A 270 -1.17 9.80 1.87
CA GLY A 270 -2.24 10.26 2.74
C GLY A 270 -3.62 9.77 2.27
N GLN A 271 -4.60 9.82 3.18
CA GLN A 271 -5.99 9.61 2.80
C GLN A 271 -6.53 10.82 2.01
N HIS A 272 -7.60 10.59 1.27
CA HIS A 272 -8.32 11.60 0.51
C HIS A 272 -9.83 11.35 0.58
N GLU A 273 -10.62 12.26 0.01
CA GLU A 273 -12.09 12.23 0.10
C GLU A 273 -12.74 11.02 -0.59
N ASP A 274 -12.02 10.37 -1.51
CA ASP A 274 -12.46 9.19 -2.26
C ASP A 274 -12.07 7.86 -1.58
N TYR A 275 -11.27 7.89 -0.51
CA TYR A 275 -10.78 6.70 0.17
C TYR A 275 -11.92 5.76 0.59
N HIS A 276 -11.78 4.46 0.25
CA HIS A 276 -12.78 3.41 0.46
C HIS A 276 -14.17 3.73 -0.12
N LYS A 277 -14.22 4.39 -1.28
CA LYS A 277 -15.46 4.68 -2.00
C LYS A 277 -15.34 4.28 -3.48
N PRO A 278 -16.48 4.08 -4.18
CA PRO A 278 -16.51 3.88 -5.63
C PRO A 278 -15.85 4.99 -6.43
N SER A 279 -15.70 6.17 -5.84
CA SER A 279 -15.11 7.33 -6.48
C SER A 279 -13.58 7.32 -6.47
N ASP A 280 -12.91 6.34 -5.84
CA ASP A 280 -11.46 6.16 -5.96
C ASP A 280 -11.13 5.51 -7.31
N ASP A 281 -10.97 6.35 -8.32
CA ASP A 281 -10.87 5.95 -9.73
C ASP A 281 -9.67 6.58 -10.45
N PHE A 282 -9.24 5.94 -11.53
CA PHE A 282 -7.94 6.16 -12.18
C PHE A 282 -7.76 7.58 -12.71
N ASP A 283 -8.84 8.26 -13.12
CA ASP A 283 -8.79 9.61 -13.66
C ASP A 283 -8.39 10.67 -12.63
N LYS A 284 -8.43 10.33 -11.33
CA LYS A 284 -8.07 11.23 -10.23
C LYS A 284 -6.62 11.14 -9.78
N LEU A 285 -5.84 10.18 -10.30
CA LEU A 285 -4.46 9.99 -9.87
C LEU A 285 -3.51 11.03 -10.49
N ASN A 286 -2.50 11.40 -9.71
CA ASN A 286 -1.36 12.21 -10.13
C ASN A 286 -0.23 11.30 -10.63
N TYR A 287 -0.30 10.91 -11.91
CA TYR A 287 0.68 10.00 -12.51
C TYR A 287 2.12 10.54 -12.55
N ASP A 288 2.31 11.86 -12.73
CA ASP A 288 3.64 12.47 -12.65
C ASP A 288 4.19 12.33 -11.23
N GLY A 289 3.35 12.51 -10.21
CA GLY A 289 3.69 12.27 -8.81
C GLY A 289 4.07 10.81 -8.52
N MET A 290 3.36 9.85 -9.12
CA MET A 290 3.69 8.43 -9.00
C MET A 290 5.07 8.10 -9.59
N GLU A 291 5.41 8.66 -10.77
CA GLU A 291 6.75 8.48 -11.36
C GLU A 291 7.84 9.10 -10.48
N LEU A 292 7.61 10.28 -9.90
CA LEU A 292 8.54 10.90 -8.95
C LEU A 292 8.75 10.04 -7.69
N ILE A 293 7.68 9.44 -7.15
CA ILE A 293 7.77 8.52 -6.01
C ILE A 293 8.54 7.25 -6.40
N ALA A 294 8.27 6.70 -7.59
CA ALA A 294 9.00 5.54 -8.10
C ALA A 294 10.50 5.83 -8.27
N ASP A 295 10.86 7.00 -8.79
CA ASP A 295 12.25 7.46 -8.91
C ASP A 295 12.91 7.62 -7.54
N TYR A 296 12.20 8.21 -6.57
CA TYR A 296 12.74 8.37 -5.22
C TYR A 296 12.96 7.03 -4.51
N ILE A 297 12.02 6.09 -4.62
CA ILE A 297 12.20 4.73 -4.09
C ILE A 297 13.38 4.04 -4.77
N PHE A 298 13.54 4.19 -6.08
CA PHE A 298 14.69 3.68 -6.81
C PHE A 298 16.01 4.27 -6.30
N ASP A 299 16.07 5.59 -6.10
CA ASP A 299 17.25 6.28 -5.56
C ASP A 299 17.58 5.80 -4.13
N VAL A 300 16.57 5.62 -3.27
CA VAL A 300 16.74 5.03 -1.92
C VAL A 300 17.36 3.63 -2.00
N ILE A 301 16.88 2.78 -2.92
CA ILE A 301 17.45 1.45 -3.14
C ILE A 301 18.89 1.55 -3.66
N THR A 302 19.18 2.47 -4.58
CA THR A 302 20.52 2.71 -5.12
C THR A 302 21.51 3.14 -4.04
N GLU A 303 21.13 4.08 -3.17
CA GLU A 303 21.95 4.50 -2.03
C GLU A 303 22.24 3.33 -1.05
N LEU A 304 21.30 2.39 -0.93
CA LEU A 304 21.43 1.22 -0.07
C LEU A 304 22.13 0.03 -0.72
N ASP A 305 22.32 0.02 -2.04
CA ASP A 305 22.74 -1.19 -2.78
C ASP A 305 24.09 -1.73 -2.28
N ASN A 306 25.04 -0.84 -1.98
CA ASN A 306 26.37 -1.19 -1.47
C ASN A 306 26.44 -1.30 0.07
N SER A 307 25.31 -1.18 0.79
CA SER A 307 25.30 -1.15 2.26
C SER A 307 25.33 -2.54 2.90
N GLY A 308 25.27 -3.62 2.11
CA GLY A 308 25.15 -4.98 2.63
C GLY A 308 23.83 -5.20 3.36
N LYS A 309 23.82 -6.11 4.35
CA LYS A 309 22.61 -6.38 5.14
C LYS A 309 22.41 -5.29 6.21
N LEU A 310 21.26 -4.64 6.21
CA LEU A 310 20.93 -3.60 7.17
C LEU A 310 20.68 -4.18 8.56
N ALA A 311 21.06 -3.40 9.57
CA ALA A 311 20.74 -3.72 10.96
C ALA A 311 19.26 -3.39 11.22
N PHE A 312 18.56 -4.33 11.84
CA PHE A 312 17.23 -4.11 12.39
C PHE A 312 17.31 -3.42 13.75
N ARG A 313 16.41 -2.47 13.96
CA ARG A 313 16.21 -1.80 15.24
C ARG A 313 14.72 -1.84 15.57
N LYS A 314 14.37 -2.54 16.64
CA LYS A 314 13.01 -2.49 17.18
C LYS A 314 12.68 -1.07 17.61
N THR A 315 11.55 -0.54 17.17
CA THR A 315 11.11 0.81 17.52
C THR A 315 10.44 0.79 18.88
N LYS A 316 10.45 1.93 19.58
CA LYS A 316 9.56 2.10 20.72
C LYS A 316 8.18 2.26 20.11
N ASP A 317 7.52 1.12 19.96
CA ASP A 317 6.11 1.10 19.68
C ASP A 317 5.49 1.69 20.96
N GLU A 318 5.24 3.00 20.97
CA GLU A 318 4.17 3.50 21.82
C GLU A 318 3.03 2.56 21.50
N SER A 319 2.54 1.83 22.49
CA SER A 319 1.40 0.95 22.33
C SER A 319 0.25 1.85 21.88
N ARG A 320 0.17 2.05 20.57
CA ARG A 320 -0.97 2.58 19.85
C ARG A 320 -1.96 1.43 19.91
N GLU A 321 -2.47 1.14 21.12
CA GLU A 321 -3.72 0.38 21.23
C GLU A 321 -4.66 1.12 20.28
N MET A 322 -4.99 0.48 19.15
CA MET A 322 -5.96 1.02 18.21
C MET A 322 -7.25 1.14 19.00
N ALA A 323 -7.46 2.34 19.53
CA ALA A 323 -8.54 2.61 20.42
C ALA A 323 -9.82 2.34 19.62
N ARG A 324 -10.66 1.45 20.13
CA ARG A 324 -11.88 1.08 19.40
C ARG A 324 -12.86 2.24 19.47
N PHE A 325 -13.30 2.71 18.32
CA PHE A 325 -14.30 3.77 18.25
C PHE A 325 -15.69 3.17 18.22
N LYS A 326 -16.55 3.62 19.12
CA LYS A 326 -17.99 3.33 19.07
C LYS A 326 -18.74 4.36 18.22
N VAL A 327 -18.14 5.54 18.02
CA VAL A 327 -18.71 6.68 17.32
C VAL A 327 -17.69 7.29 16.37
N GLY A 328 -18.18 7.98 15.33
CA GLY A 328 -17.35 8.70 14.38
C GLY A 328 -17.67 10.19 14.38
N LEU A 329 -16.65 11.04 14.34
CA LEU A 329 -16.85 12.49 14.18
C LEU A 329 -17.39 12.84 12.78
N GLY A 330 -17.08 12.05 11.76
CA GLY A 330 -17.47 12.31 10.36
C GLY A 330 -16.50 13.20 9.58
N VAL A 331 -15.25 13.28 10.05
CA VAL A 331 -14.15 13.95 9.36
C VAL A 331 -13.25 12.93 8.68
N VAL A 332 -12.55 13.35 7.63
CA VAL A 332 -11.37 12.68 7.09
C VAL A 332 -10.16 13.39 7.69
N PRO A 333 -9.41 12.76 8.59
CA PRO A 333 -8.19 13.34 9.13
C PRO A 333 -7.14 13.52 8.04
N ASP A 334 -6.38 14.59 8.11
CA ASP A 334 -5.17 14.77 7.32
C ASP A 334 -3.99 14.10 8.05
N TYR A 335 -3.71 12.84 7.70
CA TYR A 335 -2.62 12.05 8.29
C TYR A 335 -1.24 12.63 7.99
N LEU A 336 -1.12 13.53 7.01
CA LEU A 336 0.14 14.17 6.61
C LEU A 336 0.36 15.53 7.28
N PHE A 337 -0.56 15.97 8.14
CA PHE A 337 -0.37 17.19 8.90
C PHE A 337 0.63 16.98 10.05
N ASP A 338 1.72 17.74 10.04
CA ASP A 338 2.81 17.70 11.03
C ASP A 338 2.69 18.78 12.12
N GLY A 339 1.71 19.66 12.00
CA GLY A 339 1.43 20.70 12.99
C GLY A 339 0.72 20.17 14.24
N ARG A 340 0.61 21.02 15.27
CA ARG A 340 -0.11 20.66 16.50
C ARG A 340 -1.62 20.55 16.25
N GLY A 341 -2.19 19.40 16.56
CA GLY A 341 -3.63 19.11 16.44
C GLY A 341 -3.93 18.06 15.38
N MET A 342 -5.19 17.94 15.00
CA MET A 342 -5.61 17.09 13.88
C MET A 342 -6.26 17.96 12.80
N ARG A 343 -5.59 18.14 11.66
CA ARG A 343 -6.15 18.88 10.52
C ARG A 343 -7.18 18.04 9.80
N ILE A 344 -8.26 18.67 9.36
CA ILE A 344 -9.35 18.03 8.63
C ILE A 344 -9.10 18.18 7.13
N ASP A 345 -8.97 17.07 6.40
CA ASP A 345 -8.85 17.09 4.93
C ASP A 345 -10.22 17.02 4.23
N GLY A 346 -11.27 16.64 4.96
CA GLY A 346 -12.65 16.67 4.48
C GLY A 346 -13.66 16.44 5.59
N THR A 347 -14.90 16.91 5.39
CA THR A 347 -16.03 16.63 6.28
C THR A 347 -17.16 15.97 5.49
N ARG A 348 -17.99 15.20 6.19
CA ARG A 348 -19.13 14.50 5.60
C ARG A 348 -20.44 15.17 6.03
N GLU A 349 -21.39 15.31 5.11
CA GLU A 349 -22.73 15.83 5.42
C GLU A 349 -23.46 14.94 6.44
N ASP A 350 -24.38 15.52 7.19
CA ASP A 350 -25.18 14.84 8.23
C ASP A 350 -24.40 14.08 9.32
N THR A 351 -23.16 14.51 9.60
CA THR A 351 -22.31 13.95 10.67
C THR A 351 -22.18 14.90 11.86
N PRO A 352 -21.69 14.42 13.03
CA PRO A 352 -21.38 15.30 14.16
C PRO A 352 -20.49 16.48 13.75
N ALA A 353 -19.50 16.28 12.87
CA ALA A 353 -18.62 17.32 12.35
C ALA A 353 -19.36 18.39 11.55
N SER A 354 -20.18 17.98 10.58
CA SER A 354 -20.91 18.96 9.74
C SER A 354 -21.94 19.73 10.56
N ARG A 355 -22.63 19.08 11.50
CA ARG A 355 -23.57 19.73 12.43
C ARG A 355 -22.87 20.71 13.36
N ALA A 356 -21.65 20.39 13.80
CA ALA A 356 -20.81 21.29 14.58
C ALA A 356 -20.09 22.35 13.72
N GLY A 357 -20.32 22.35 12.40
CA GLY A 357 -19.82 23.35 11.48
C GLY A 357 -18.32 23.24 11.16
N LEU A 358 -17.70 22.07 11.37
CA LEU A 358 -16.32 21.82 10.97
C LEU A 358 -16.19 21.74 9.45
N LEU A 359 -15.09 22.26 8.94
CA LEU A 359 -14.78 22.38 7.52
C LEU A 359 -13.40 21.81 7.21
N LYS A 360 -13.16 21.51 5.93
CA LYS A 360 -11.82 21.24 5.42
C LYS A 360 -10.87 22.39 5.76
N GLY A 361 -9.68 22.03 6.27
CA GLY A 361 -8.64 22.97 6.68
C GLY A 361 -8.67 23.35 8.17
N ASP A 362 -9.75 23.06 8.89
CA ASP A 362 -9.80 23.27 10.34
C ASP A 362 -8.81 22.33 11.06
N ILE A 363 -8.22 22.80 12.16
CA ILE A 363 -7.31 22.01 13.00
C ILE A 363 -7.97 21.78 14.35
N VAL A 364 -8.38 20.54 14.65
CA VAL A 364 -8.95 20.17 15.94
C VAL A 364 -7.86 20.20 17.01
N LEU A 365 -8.10 21.02 18.04
CA LEU A 365 -7.18 21.25 19.17
C LEU A 365 -7.67 20.60 20.47
N LYS A 366 -9.00 20.46 20.64
CA LYS A 366 -9.60 19.71 21.77
C LYS A 366 -10.87 18.99 21.37
N LEU A 367 -11.10 17.84 21.99
CA LEU A 367 -12.36 17.09 21.92
C LEU A 367 -12.75 16.68 23.34
N GLY A 368 -13.84 17.26 23.87
CA GLY A 368 -14.16 17.21 25.29
C GLY A 368 -13.03 17.77 26.15
N ASP A 369 -12.64 17.02 27.17
CA ASP A 369 -11.51 17.38 28.05
C ASP A 369 -10.14 17.01 27.46
N SER A 370 -10.12 16.28 26.35
CA SER A 370 -8.88 15.80 25.74
C SER A 370 -8.22 16.87 24.89
N THR A 371 -6.94 17.14 25.14
CA THR A 371 -6.12 17.99 24.27
C THR A 371 -5.59 17.17 23.11
N ILE A 372 -5.80 17.67 21.89
CA ILE A 372 -5.38 17.01 20.66
C ILE A 372 -4.06 17.65 20.22
N THR A 373 -2.99 16.87 20.28
CA THR A 373 -1.65 17.28 19.82
C THR A 373 -1.31 16.77 18.43
N ASP A 374 -1.97 15.69 18.02
CA ASP A 374 -1.77 14.95 16.79
C ASP A 374 -3.03 14.10 16.50
N ILE A 375 -3.04 13.43 15.35
CA ILE A 375 -4.13 12.55 14.94
C ILE A 375 -4.39 11.38 15.90
N TYR A 376 -3.36 10.84 16.55
CA TYR A 376 -3.51 9.72 17.49
C TYR A 376 -4.11 10.20 18.81
N GLY A 377 -3.81 11.42 19.23
CA GLY A 377 -4.48 12.11 20.33
C GLY A 377 -5.98 12.26 20.06
N TYR A 378 -6.35 12.62 18.83
CA TYR A 378 -7.73 12.69 18.40
C TYR A 378 -8.40 11.31 18.43
N MET A 379 -7.75 10.28 17.88
CA MET A 379 -8.24 8.90 17.94
C MET A 379 -8.48 8.47 19.39
N ARG A 380 -7.49 8.58 20.28
CA ARG A 380 -7.67 8.24 21.70
C ARG A 380 -8.84 9.00 22.34
N ALA A 381 -8.96 10.30 22.06
CA ALA A 381 -10.06 11.12 22.56
C ALA A 381 -11.42 10.63 22.03
N LEU A 382 -11.51 10.22 20.77
CA LEU A 382 -12.75 9.73 20.17
C LEU A 382 -13.20 8.39 20.77
N SER A 383 -12.26 7.55 21.20
CA SER A 383 -12.54 6.19 21.68
C SER A 383 -13.34 6.10 22.98
N VAL A 384 -13.39 7.18 23.76
CA VAL A 384 -14.10 7.21 25.04
C VAL A 384 -15.56 7.60 24.93
N PHE A 385 -16.02 8.03 23.74
CA PHE A 385 -17.39 8.49 23.52
C PHE A 385 -18.32 7.37 23.03
N GLU A 386 -19.59 7.48 23.39
CA GLU A 386 -20.69 6.59 23.01
C GLU A 386 -21.76 7.34 22.19
N GLU A 387 -22.63 6.60 21.49
CA GLU A 387 -23.71 7.19 20.68
C GLU A 387 -24.67 7.98 21.58
N GLY A 388 -24.96 9.23 21.19
CA GLY A 388 -25.79 10.14 21.98
C GLY A 388 -25.03 11.01 22.97
N ASP A 389 -23.72 10.80 23.17
CA ASP A 389 -22.89 11.67 24.01
C ASP A 389 -22.83 13.09 23.44
N GLU A 390 -22.90 14.07 24.35
CA GLU A 390 -22.77 15.48 24.04
C GLU A 390 -21.45 16.02 24.61
N THR A 391 -20.69 16.73 23.79
CA THR A 391 -19.40 17.29 24.17
C THR A 391 -19.14 18.60 23.43
N LYS A 392 -17.95 19.17 23.61
CA LYS A 392 -17.47 20.33 22.85
C LYS A 392 -16.25 19.96 22.04
N VAL A 393 -16.13 20.53 20.86
CA VAL A 393 -14.94 20.47 20.03
C VAL A 393 -14.36 21.88 19.89
N MET A 394 -13.05 22.01 20.11
CA MET A 394 -12.31 23.24 19.85
C MET A 394 -11.43 23.03 18.64
N PHE A 395 -11.53 23.93 17.66
CA PHE A 395 -10.72 23.88 16.45
C PHE A 395 -10.22 25.27 16.07
N ASP A 396 -9.05 25.31 15.42
CA ASP A 396 -8.51 26.50 14.79
C ASP A 396 -9.01 26.60 13.35
N ARG A 397 -9.55 27.76 13.00
CA ARG A 397 -9.88 28.12 11.63
C ARG A 397 -9.17 29.42 11.30
N ASN A 398 -8.18 29.35 10.41
CA ASN A 398 -7.39 30.51 9.98
C ASN A 398 -6.78 31.33 11.13
N GLY A 399 -6.28 30.65 12.17
CA GLY A 399 -5.67 31.28 13.36
C GLY A 399 -6.66 31.73 14.43
N GLN A 400 -7.97 31.49 14.25
CA GLN A 400 -8.99 31.76 15.24
C GLN A 400 -9.50 30.46 15.87
N GLN A 401 -9.44 30.38 17.20
CA GLN A 401 -10.01 29.27 17.95
C GLN A 401 -11.53 29.41 18.06
N ILE A 402 -12.24 28.37 17.62
CA ILE A 402 -13.69 28.26 17.65
C ILE A 402 -14.05 27.06 18.53
N VAL A 403 -15.12 27.21 19.32
CA VAL A 403 -15.68 26.11 20.13
C VAL A 403 -17.10 25.85 19.65
N ALA A 404 -17.39 24.60 19.31
CA ALA A 404 -18.70 24.15 18.88
C ALA A 404 -19.21 23.02 19.78
N ASP A 405 -20.53 22.97 19.95
CA ASP A 405 -21.19 21.83 20.59
C ASP A 405 -21.24 20.66 19.61
N LEU A 406 -21.00 19.47 20.13
CA LEU A 406 -20.93 18.24 19.38
C LEU A 406 -21.84 17.19 20.00
N LYS A 407 -22.57 16.46 19.15
CA LYS A 407 -23.35 15.31 19.55
C LYS A 407 -23.05 14.14 18.63
N PHE A 408 -22.57 13.06 19.23
CA PHE A 408 -22.19 11.83 18.54
C PHE A 408 -23.42 11.03 18.08
#